data_AF-A0A2W6NLZ8-F1
#
_entry.id   AF-A0A2W6NLZ8-F1
#
_cell.length_a   1.000
_cell.length_b   1.000
_cell.length_c   1.000
_cell.angle_alpha   90.00
_cell.angle_beta   90.00
_cell.angle_gamma   90.00
#
_symmetry.space_group_name_H-M   'P 1'
#
loop_
_entity.id
_entity.type
_entity.pdbx_description
1 polymer ?
#
loop_
_entity_poly.entity_id
_entity_poly.type
_entity_poly.pdbx_seq_one_letter_code
_entity_poly.pdbx_strand_id
1 'polypeptide(L)'
;MFKILCLFLLVGGILNARELIFSYRLAIKDGVILNEDYYFSPIMQERKRKLSPYRNCEILHEANSENEFLKTYKEEILECFFKWGVRLEDRSKATNLVGNFVSVLSIPPTRIYVEFERGIAKIYYLSP
;
A
#
# COMPACT_ATOMS: atom_id res chain seq x y z
N MET A 1 32.84 -10.35 -39.83
CA MET A 1 31.82 -11.04 -39.02
C MET A 1 32.06 -10.76 -37.53
N PHE A 2 31.78 -9.54 -37.06
CA PHE A 2 31.99 -9.14 -35.65
C PHE A 2 30.94 -8.10 -35.20
N LYS A 3 29.69 -8.23 -35.67
CA LYS A 3 28.62 -7.24 -35.42
C LYS A 3 27.49 -7.73 -34.49
N ILE A 4 27.58 -8.94 -33.91
CA ILE A 4 26.43 -9.57 -33.23
C ILE A 4 26.65 -9.81 -31.72
N LEU A 5 27.82 -9.52 -31.16
CA LEU A 5 28.14 -9.88 -29.76
C LEU A 5 27.89 -8.79 -28.70
N CYS A 6 27.24 -7.67 -29.04
CA CYS A 6 26.94 -6.61 -28.06
C CYS A 6 25.43 -6.48 -27.72
N LEU A 7 24.58 -7.40 -28.16
CA LEU A 7 23.12 -7.29 -27.96
C LEU A 7 22.59 -7.96 -26.68
N PHE A 8 23.43 -8.60 -25.86
CA PHE A 8 22.96 -9.53 -24.82
C PHE A 8 23.16 -9.12 -23.35
N LEU A 9 23.55 -7.88 -23.05
CA LEU A 9 23.81 -7.44 -21.66
C LEU A 9 22.96 -6.26 -21.20
N LEU A 10 21.80 -6.04 -21.83
CA LEU A 10 20.82 -5.00 -21.46
C LEU A 10 19.52 -5.60 -20.92
N VAL A 11 19.62 -6.60 -20.04
CA VAL A 11 18.51 -6.97 -19.14
C VAL A 11 18.85 -6.44 -17.75
N GLY A 12 19.07 -5.12 -17.67
CA GLY A 12 18.93 -4.42 -16.40
C GLY A 12 17.48 -4.56 -15.99
N GLY A 13 17.21 -5.23 -14.87
CA GLY A 13 15.87 -5.36 -14.33
C GLY A 13 15.21 -3.98 -14.28
N ILE A 14 14.02 -3.88 -14.85
CA ILE A 14 13.23 -2.65 -14.76
C ILE A 14 12.82 -2.55 -13.28
N LEU A 15 13.61 -1.81 -12.51
CA LEU A 15 13.26 -1.35 -11.17
C LEU A 15 12.08 -0.39 -11.35
N ASN A 16 10.87 -0.94 -11.25
CA ASN A 16 9.65 -0.15 -11.22
C ASN A 16 9.45 0.28 -9.79
N ALA A 17 9.95 1.48 -9.48
CA ALA A 17 9.67 2.14 -8.24
C ALA A 17 8.66 3.26 -8.50
N ARG A 18 7.54 3.26 -7.76
CA ARG A 18 6.40 4.12 -8.07
C ARG A 18 5.83 4.78 -6.83
N GLU A 19 5.53 6.07 -6.95
CA GLU A 19 4.74 6.80 -5.96
C GLU A 19 3.24 6.55 -6.18
N LEU A 20 2.54 6.22 -5.10
CA LEU A 20 1.11 5.91 -5.08
C LEU A 20 0.42 6.67 -3.93
N ILE A 21 -0.89 6.81 -4.02
CA ILE A 21 -1.76 7.15 -2.91
C ILE A 21 -2.45 5.87 -2.47
N PHE A 22 -2.34 5.56 -1.18
CA PHE A 22 -3.02 4.45 -0.53
C PHE A 22 -4.11 4.97 0.39
N SER A 23 -5.27 4.31 0.38
CA SER A 23 -6.33 4.55 1.37
C SER A 23 -7.05 3.25 1.70
N TYR A 24 -7.49 3.14 2.94
CA TYR A 24 -8.24 1.98 3.41
C TYR A 24 -9.40 2.40 4.30
N ARG A 25 -10.54 1.72 4.17
CA ARG A 25 -11.71 1.92 5.01
C ARG A 25 -12.44 0.60 5.23
N LEU A 26 -12.68 0.24 6.48
CA LEU A 26 -13.46 -0.92 6.86
C LEU A 26 -14.62 -0.47 7.74
N ALA A 27 -15.84 -0.83 7.37
CA ALA A 27 -17.04 -0.58 8.16
C ALA A 27 -17.61 -1.90 8.66
N ILE A 28 -17.76 -2.03 9.97
CA ILE A 28 -18.29 -3.22 10.64
C ILE A 28 -19.55 -2.83 11.38
N LYS A 29 -20.59 -3.64 11.27
CA LYS A 29 -21.81 -3.52 12.06
C LYS A 29 -22.07 -4.84 12.77
N ASP A 30 -22.15 -4.79 14.09
CA ASP A 30 -22.48 -5.95 14.94
C ASP A 30 -21.58 -7.17 14.64
N GLY A 31 -20.29 -6.92 14.37
CA GLY A 31 -19.30 -7.95 14.00
C GLY A 31 -19.32 -8.39 12.53
N VAL A 32 -20.26 -7.91 11.72
CA VAL A 32 -20.36 -8.21 10.29
C VAL A 32 -19.73 -7.08 9.47
N ILE A 33 -18.88 -7.44 8.51
CA ILE A 33 -18.30 -6.48 7.56
C ILE A 33 -19.42 -5.97 6.64
N LEU A 34 -19.68 -4.66 6.68
CA LEU A 34 -20.63 -3.98 5.78
C LEU A 34 -19.96 -3.57 4.48
N ASN A 35 -18.76 -2.99 4.59
CA ASN A 35 -17.99 -2.51 3.45
C ASN A 35 -16.49 -2.52 3.76
N GLU A 36 -15.69 -2.78 2.74
CA GLU A 36 -14.24 -2.68 2.76
C GLU A 36 -13.77 -1.99 1.48
N ASP A 37 -13.24 -0.78 1.63
CA ASP A 37 -12.60 -0.03 0.56
C ASP A 37 -11.08 -0.15 0.70
N TYR A 38 -10.42 -0.74 -0.29
CA TYR A 38 -8.96 -0.89 -0.34
C TYR A 38 -8.46 -0.38 -1.69
N TYR A 39 -7.73 0.75 -1.66
CA TYR A 39 -7.48 1.51 -2.89
C TYR A 39 -6.03 1.99 -3.01
N PHE A 40 -5.51 1.84 -4.22
CA PHE A 40 -4.29 2.49 -4.69
C PHE A 40 -4.59 3.32 -5.93
N SER A 41 -4.04 4.53 -5.97
CA SER A 41 -3.99 5.32 -7.19
C SER A 41 -2.59 5.84 -7.47
N PRO A 42 -2.21 6.00 -8.75
CA PRO A 42 -1.04 6.79 -9.08
C PRO A 42 -1.20 8.23 -8.60
N ILE A 43 -0.09 8.84 -8.20
CA ILE A 43 -0.05 10.27 -7.95
C ILE A 43 -0.21 11.06 -9.26
N MET A 44 -0.97 12.16 -9.23
CA MET A 44 -1.15 13.04 -10.39
C MET A 44 0.06 13.95 -10.66
N GLN A 45 0.84 14.28 -9.63
CA GLN A 45 2.00 15.14 -9.74
C GLN A 45 3.11 14.65 -8.82
N GLU A 46 4.24 14.30 -9.43
CA GLU A 46 5.49 13.98 -8.75
C GLU A 46 5.99 15.20 -7.97
N ARG A 47 6.39 15.02 -6.71
CA ARG A 47 7.03 16.10 -5.97
C ARG A 47 8.44 16.29 -6.53
N LYS A 48 8.83 17.54 -6.79
CA LYS A 48 10.20 17.91 -7.19
C LYS A 48 11.26 17.57 -6.15
N ARG A 49 10.86 17.33 -4.90
CA ARG A 49 11.75 17.03 -3.77
C ARG A 49 11.42 15.64 -3.25
N LYS A 50 12.40 14.74 -3.31
CA LYS A 50 12.32 13.38 -2.77
C LYS A 50 12.09 13.50 -1.26
N LEU A 51 10.91 13.08 -0.79
CA LEU A 51 10.65 13.00 0.64
C LEU A 51 11.55 11.92 1.22
N SER A 52 12.19 12.20 2.37
CA SER A 52 12.88 11.15 3.10
C SER A 52 11.82 10.17 3.58
N PRO A 53 11.96 8.86 3.28
CA PRO A 53 11.05 7.88 3.83
C PRO A 53 11.07 7.97 5.35
N TYR A 54 9.90 8.14 5.96
CA TYR A 54 9.80 8.27 7.41
C TYR A 54 9.81 6.90 8.09
N ARG A 55 9.18 5.91 7.45
CA ARG A 55 9.18 4.50 7.83
C ARG A 55 9.14 3.62 6.59
N ASN A 56 9.70 2.43 6.67
CA ASN A 56 9.62 1.42 5.64
C ASN A 56 9.16 0.07 6.21
N CYS A 57 8.78 -0.81 5.30
CA CYS A 57 8.35 -2.18 5.58
C CYS A 57 8.72 -3.03 4.37
N GLU A 58 9.29 -4.21 4.61
CA GLU A 58 9.64 -5.15 3.56
C GLU A 58 8.68 -6.34 3.65
N ILE A 59 8.13 -6.73 2.50
CA ILE A 59 7.18 -7.85 2.39
C ILE A 59 7.77 -8.84 1.38
N LEU A 60 7.98 -10.08 1.83
CA LEU A 60 8.35 -11.18 0.95
C LEU A 60 7.14 -11.58 0.09
N HIS A 61 7.33 -11.76 -1.21
CA HIS A 61 6.23 -12.11 -2.10
C HIS A 61 6.66 -12.99 -3.29
N GLU A 62 5.69 -13.70 -3.83
CA GLU A 62 5.82 -14.51 -5.07
C GLU A 62 5.03 -13.88 -6.24
N ALA A 63 4.51 -12.65 -6.06
CA ALA A 63 3.78 -11.94 -7.09
C ALA A 63 4.64 -11.68 -8.33
N ASN A 64 4.03 -11.82 -9.51
CA ASN A 64 4.70 -11.61 -10.80
C ASN A 64 4.69 -10.15 -11.24
N SER A 65 3.84 -9.31 -10.63
CA SER A 65 3.71 -7.89 -10.95
C SER A 65 3.34 -7.05 -9.72
N GLU A 66 3.68 -5.76 -9.75
CA GLU A 66 3.29 -4.78 -8.71
C GLU A 66 1.77 -4.79 -8.50
N ASN A 67 0.97 -4.81 -9.57
CA ASN A 67 -0.49 -4.83 -9.47
C ASN A 67 -1.04 -6.11 -8.80
N GLU A 68 -0.39 -7.25 -9.03
CA GLU A 68 -0.73 -8.50 -8.36
C GLU A 68 -0.35 -8.42 -6.88
N PHE A 69 0.86 -7.94 -6.58
CA PHE A 69 1.33 -7.72 -5.22
C PHE A 69 0.39 -6.83 -4.41
N LEU A 70 0.06 -5.65 -4.95
CA LEU A 70 -0.82 -4.68 -4.31
C LEU A 70 -2.24 -5.21 -4.08
N LYS A 71 -2.67 -6.27 -4.77
CA LYS A 71 -4.01 -6.87 -4.57
C LYS A 71 -3.98 -8.07 -3.64
N THR A 72 -2.99 -8.94 -3.80
CA THR A 72 -2.91 -10.24 -3.12
C THR A 72 -2.34 -10.12 -1.71
N TYR A 73 -1.43 -9.18 -1.48
CA TYR A 73 -0.73 -9.01 -0.18
C TYR A 73 -1.39 -7.93 0.68
N LYS A 74 -2.72 -7.85 0.64
CA LYS A 74 -3.49 -6.78 1.29
C LYS A 74 -3.22 -6.74 2.80
N GLU A 75 -3.26 -7.90 3.43
CA GLU A 75 -3.14 -8.08 4.87
C GLU A 75 -1.75 -7.65 5.37
N GLU A 76 -0.69 -8.08 4.68
CA GLU A 76 0.70 -7.73 4.99
C GLU A 76 0.94 -6.24 4.81
N ILE A 77 0.37 -5.66 3.73
CA ILE A 77 0.43 -4.23 3.48
C ILE A 77 -0.24 -3.46 4.62
N LEU A 78 -1.46 -3.85 5.01
CA LEU A 78 -2.18 -3.21 6.12
C LEU A 78 -1.43 -3.33 7.45
N GLU A 79 -0.79 -4.47 7.71
CA GLU A 79 0.02 -4.69 8.90
C GLU A 79 1.18 -3.68 8.98
N CYS A 80 1.83 -3.35 7.86
CA CYS A 80 2.86 -2.31 7.83
C CYS A 80 2.30 -0.95 8.32
N PHE A 81 1.13 -0.53 7.84
CA PHE A 81 0.52 0.74 8.26
C PHE A 81 0.10 0.73 9.73
N PHE A 82 -0.41 -0.41 10.23
CA PHE A 82 -0.73 -0.56 11.65
C PHE A 82 0.52 -0.47 12.53
N LYS A 83 1.62 -1.11 12.15
CA LYS A 83 2.93 -1.01 12.84
C LYS A 83 3.50 0.40 12.83
N TRP A 84 3.22 1.17 11.78
CA TRP A 84 3.65 2.56 11.69
C TRP A 84 2.85 3.51 12.57
N GLY A 85 1.77 3.05 13.21
CA GLY A 85 0.92 3.87 14.07
C GLY A 85 0.13 4.92 13.29
N VAL A 86 -0.21 4.62 12.03
CA VAL A 86 -1.03 5.53 11.22
C VAL A 86 -2.35 5.78 11.94
N ARG A 87 -2.72 7.07 12.05
CA ARG A 87 -3.93 7.50 12.78
C ARG A 87 -5.15 6.81 12.19
N LEU A 88 -5.72 5.93 12.99
CA LEU A 88 -6.98 5.27 12.72
C LEU A 88 -8.11 6.19 13.17
N GLU A 89 -9.01 6.57 12.28
CA GLU A 89 -10.27 7.16 12.72
C GLU A 89 -11.23 6.03 13.09
N ASP A 90 -11.47 5.83 14.40
CA ASP A 90 -12.60 5.03 14.89
C ASP A 90 -13.82 5.91 15.10
N ARG A 91 -14.93 5.56 14.44
CA ARG A 91 -16.23 6.25 14.55
C ARG A 91 -17.31 5.29 15.03
N SER A 92 -17.12 4.75 16.23
CA SER A 92 -18.11 3.90 16.88
C SER A 92 -19.35 4.71 17.32
N LYS A 93 -20.55 4.30 16.89
CA LYS A 93 -21.84 4.84 17.38
C LYS A 93 -22.65 3.74 18.03
N ALA A 94 -22.84 3.80 19.35
CA ALA A 94 -23.77 2.95 20.08
C ALA A 94 -25.13 3.65 20.18
N THR A 95 -26.18 3.02 19.64
CA THR A 95 -27.55 3.54 19.79
C THR A 95 -28.40 2.58 20.63
N ASN A 96 -28.86 3.08 21.79
CA ASN A 96 -29.97 2.58 22.60
C ASN A 96 -29.93 1.10 23.09
N LEU A 97 -29.09 0.73 24.07
CA LEU A 97 -29.19 -0.43 25.01
C LEU A 97 -29.63 -1.84 24.49
N VAL A 98 -29.86 -1.96 23.19
CA VAL A 98 -30.19 -3.07 22.30
C VAL A 98 -29.35 -2.74 21.07
N GLY A 99 -28.04 -2.77 21.27
CA GLY A 99 -27.10 -1.92 20.55
C GLY A 99 -26.85 -2.39 19.12
N ASN A 100 -27.22 -1.57 18.15
CA ASN A 100 -26.56 -1.58 16.85
C ASN A 100 -25.23 -0.83 17.01
N PHE A 101 -24.12 -1.53 16.88
CA PHE A 101 -22.77 -0.97 16.98
C PHE A 101 -22.18 -0.92 15.58
N VAL A 102 -21.95 0.29 15.06
CA VAL A 102 -21.20 0.49 13.82
C VAL A 102 -19.83 1.01 14.19
N SER A 103 -18.77 0.30 13.83
CA SER A 103 -17.38 0.72 13.97
C SER A 103 -16.78 0.93 12.58
N VAL A 104 -16.01 2.01 12.42
CA VAL A 104 -15.35 2.32 11.16
C VAL A 104 -13.86 2.44 11.45
N LEU A 105 -13.04 1.70 10.72
CA LEU A 105 -11.59 1.82 10.72
C LEU A 105 -11.18 2.49 9.42
N SER A 106 -10.36 3.54 9.45
CA SER A 106 -9.87 4.13 8.20
C SER A 106 -8.44 4.63 8.27
N ILE A 107 -7.73 4.45 7.16
CA ILE A 107 -6.44 5.05 6.84
C ILE A 107 -6.72 6.13 5.79
N PRO A 108 -6.47 7.41 6.10
CA PRO A 108 -6.71 8.49 5.16
C PRO A 108 -5.77 8.38 3.94
N PRO A 109 -6.11 9.02 2.81
CA PRO A 109 -5.26 9.05 1.62
C PRO A 109 -3.83 9.45 1.96
N THR A 110 -2.92 8.48 1.83
CA THR A 110 -1.53 8.55 2.27
C THR A 110 -0.64 8.35 1.07
N ARG A 111 0.37 9.21 0.89
CA ARG A 111 1.38 9.01 -0.14
C ARG A 111 2.37 7.95 0.30
N ILE A 112 2.62 6.98 -0.58
CA ILE A 112 3.61 5.94 -0.39
C ILE A 112 4.50 5.82 -1.60
N TYR A 113 5.66 5.24 -1.39
CA TYR A 113 6.55 4.81 -2.44
C TYR A 113 6.72 3.30 -2.35
N VAL A 114 6.58 2.60 -3.47
CA VAL A 114 6.70 1.15 -3.55
C VAL A 114 7.87 0.82 -4.46
N GLU A 115 8.84 0.08 -3.93
CA GLU A 115 9.91 -0.55 -4.71
C GLU A 115 9.56 -2.03 -4.85
N PHE A 116 9.19 -2.44 -6.05
CA PHE A 116 8.80 -3.81 -6.35
C PHE A 116 9.96 -4.56 -7.00
N GLU A 117 10.57 -5.50 -6.28
CA GLU A 117 11.66 -6.35 -6.74
C GLU A 117 11.23 -7.84 -6.74
N ARG A 118 12.05 -8.71 -7.33
CA ARG A 118 11.73 -10.15 -7.33
C ARG A 118 11.91 -10.73 -5.93
N GLY A 119 10.82 -11.23 -5.34
CA GLY A 119 10.83 -11.88 -4.03
C GLY A 119 10.60 -10.94 -2.85
N ILE A 120 10.77 -9.62 -3.04
CA ILE A 120 10.70 -8.62 -1.98
C ILE A 120 10.11 -7.32 -2.53
N ALA A 121 9.12 -6.78 -1.82
CA ALA A 121 8.59 -5.45 -2.05
C ALA A 121 8.86 -4.57 -0.84
N LYS A 122 9.32 -3.34 -1.06
CA LYS A 122 9.54 -2.34 -0.02
C LYS A 122 8.53 -1.23 -0.14
N ILE A 123 7.81 -0.96 0.95
CA ILE A 123 6.82 0.11 1.03
C ILE A 123 7.34 1.17 1.98
N TYR A 124 7.36 2.40 1.51
CA TYR A 124 7.82 3.55 2.27
C TYR A 124 6.66 4.50 2.52
N TYR A 125 6.45 4.84 3.79
CA TYR A 125 5.53 5.90 4.19
C TYR A 125 6.18 7.26 3.97
N LEU A 126 5.55 8.09 3.13
CA LEU A 126 6.00 9.45 2.88
C LEU A 126 5.23 10.39 3.81
N SER A 127 5.93 10.93 4.82
CA SER A 127 5.34 11.96 5.69
C SER A 127 4.92 13.18 4.85
N PRO A 128 3.75 13.79 5.11
CA PRO A 128 3.25 14.95 4.38
C PRO A 128 4.25 16.10 4.30
#